data_AF-A0A2S5R2N2-F1
#
_entry.id   AF-A0A2S5R2N2-F1
#
_cell.length_a   1.000
_cell.length_b   1.000
_cell.length_c   1.000
_cell.angle_alpha   90.00
_cell.angle_beta   90.00
_cell.angle_gamma   90.00
#
_symmetry.space_group_name_H-M   'P 1'
#
loop_
_entity.id
_entity.type
_entity.pdbx_description
1 polymer ?
#
loop_
_entity_poly.entity_id
_entity_poly.type
_entity_poly.pdbx_seq_one_letter_code
_entity_poly.pdbx_strand_id
1 'polypeptide(L)'
;MKFKRLWKSVGITYSNSNKKSISSKEYVMKTTYRGSDQKIPSLITTEGGKCVKPKQHVYTGTLIKGISVLHKSNAVPVISQEQIIDIGKMRR
;
A
#
# COMPACT_ATOMS: atom_id res chain seq x y z
N MET A 1 -0.39 22.33 -70.97
CA MET A 1 -0.97 21.25 -70.14
C MET A 1 -0.04 20.03 -69.91
N LYS A 2 1.31 20.19 -69.90
CA LYS A 2 2.23 19.03 -69.79
C LYS A 2 2.60 18.63 -68.36
N PHE A 3 2.61 19.57 -67.41
CA PHE A 3 3.11 19.34 -66.04
C PHE A 3 2.14 18.55 -65.13
N LYS A 4 0.82 18.81 -65.23
CA LYS A 4 -0.21 18.09 -64.44
C LYS A 4 -0.30 16.59 -64.74
N ARG A 5 0.04 16.17 -65.97
CA ARG A 5 0.00 14.74 -66.36
C ARG A 5 1.18 13.96 -65.80
N LEU A 6 2.35 14.59 -65.67
CA LEU A 6 3.56 13.95 -65.17
C LEU A 6 3.38 13.53 -63.70
N TRP A 7 2.87 14.43 -62.86
CA TRP A 7 2.57 14.18 -61.45
C TRP A 7 1.55 13.06 -61.21
N LYS A 8 0.61 12.85 -62.14
CA LYS A 8 -0.38 11.77 -62.05
C LYS A 8 0.22 10.39 -62.37
N SER A 9 1.26 10.32 -63.20
CA SER A 9 1.91 9.05 -63.57
C SER A 9 2.85 8.49 -62.50
N VAL A 10 3.44 9.36 -61.68
CA VAL A 10 4.24 8.98 -60.49
C VAL A 10 3.36 8.64 -59.27
N GLY A 11 2.04 8.52 -59.45
CA GLY A 11 1.11 8.12 -58.38
C GLY A 11 0.84 9.16 -57.31
N ILE A 12 1.36 10.40 -57.46
CA ILE A 12 1.17 11.48 -56.50
C ILE A 12 -0.16 12.16 -56.79
N THR A 13 -1.24 11.62 -56.23
CA THR A 13 -2.53 12.32 -56.17
C THR A 13 -2.51 13.29 -55.00
N TYR A 14 -2.80 14.57 -55.27
CA TYR A 14 -3.17 15.50 -54.21
C TYR A 14 -4.50 15.03 -53.60
N SER A 15 -4.42 14.20 -52.57
CA SER A 15 -5.55 13.97 -51.68
C SER A 15 -5.75 15.29 -50.94
N ASN A 16 -6.75 16.06 -51.35
CA ASN A 16 -7.21 17.20 -50.59
C ASN A 16 -7.98 16.62 -49.39
N SER A 17 -7.25 16.02 -48.45
CA SER A 17 -7.80 15.63 -47.17
C SER A 17 -8.14 16.93 -46.47
N ASN A 18 -9.37 17.42 -46.69
CA ASN A 18 -10.01 18.34 -45.77
C ASN A 18 -9.93 17.64 -44.42
N LYS A 19 -8.89 17.94 -43.65
CA LYS A 19 -8.77 17.52 -42.26
C LYS A 19 -10.00 18.14 -41.61
N LYS A 20 -11.06 17.36 -41.41
CA LYS A 20 -12.19 17.78 -40.58
C LYS A 20 -11.55 18.33 -39.31
N SER A 21 -11.74 19.62 -39.05
CA SER A 21 -11.30 20.21 -37.80
C SER A 21 -11.95 19.35 -36.71
N ILE A 22 -11.11 18.73 -35.87
CA ILE A 22 -11.62 18.10 -34.65
C ILE A 22 -12.25 19.25 -33.88
N SER A 23 -13.58 19.26 -33.82
CA SER A 23 -14.30 20.15 -32.94
C SER A 23 -13.76 19.89 -31.55
N SER A 24 -13.08 20.89 -30.98
CA SER A 24 -12.61 20.83 -29.62
C SER A 24 -13.86 20.65 -28.74
N LYS A 25 -13.92 19.55 -27.98
CA LYS A 25 -15.00 19.37 -27.00
C LYS A 25 -15.04 20.60 -26.11
N GLU A 26 -16.23 21.17 -25.94
CA GLU A 26 -16.43 22.28 -25.01
C GLU A 26 -15.93 21.87 -23.63
N TYR A 27 -15.11 22.73 -23.03
CA TYR A 27 -14.59 22.52 -21.69
C TYR A 27 -15.74 22.73 -20.69
N VAL A 28 -16.28 21.64 -20.16
CA VAL A 28 -17.23 21.70 -19.05
C VAL A 28 -16.45 21.89 -17.77
N MET A 29 -16.60 23.05 -17.13
CA MET A 29 -16.03 23.30 -15.81
C MET A 29 -16.66 22.33 -14.80
N LYS A 30 -15.87 21.38 -14.30
CA LYS A 30 -16.29 20.52 -13.19
C LYS A 30 -16.18 21.34 -11.91
N THR A 31 -17.28 21.53 -11.21
CA THR A 31 -17.30 22.20 -9.91
C THR A 31 -16.60 21.30 -8.88
N THR A 32 -15.37 21.65 -8.50
CA THR A 32 -14.61 20.91 -7.49
C THR A 32 -15.12 21.30 -6.10
N TYR A 33 -16.12 20.59 -5.58
CA TYR A 33 -16.46 20.64 -4.15
C TYR A 33 -15.62 19.62 -3.39
N ARG A 34 -15.43 19.82 -2.08
CA ARG A 34 -14.68 18.88 -1.22
C ARG A 34 -15.37 17.51 -1.27
N GLY A 35 -14.73 16.52 -1.91
CA GLY A 35 -15.30 15.18 -2.13
C GLY A 35 -15.83 14.90 -3.54
N SER A 36 -15.70 15.85 -4.47
CA SER A 36 -16.00 15.66 -5.91
C SER A 36 -14.86 14.97 -6.69
N ASP A 37 -13.70 14.81 -6.05
CA ASP A 37 -12.55 14.16 -6.66
C ASP A 37 -12.85 12.67 -6.89
N GLN A 38 -12.63 12.23 -8.13
CA GLN A 38 -12.69 10.82 -8.49
C GLN A 38 -11.64 10.05 -7.67
N LYS A 39 -12.07 9.25 -6.70
CA LYS A 39 -11.17 8.42 -5.88
C LYS A 39 -10.55 7.32 -6.75
N ILE A 40 -9.31 7.53 -7.17
CA ILE A 40 -8.50 6.50 -7.83
C ILE A 40 -7.93 5.59 -6.73
N PRO A 41 -8.16 4.26 -6.77
CA PRO A 41 -7.58 3.36 -5.79
C PRO A 41 -6.05 3.34 -5.92
N SER A 42 -5.35 3.28 -4.78
CA SER A 42 -3.90 3.05 -4.78
C SER A 42 -3.58 1.64 -5.28
N LEU A 43 -2.42 1.48 -5.93
CA LEU A 43 -1.89 0.17 -6.27
C LEU A 43 -1.74 -0.66 -4.99
N ILE A 44 -2.37 -1.83 -4.95
CA ILE A 44 -2.19 -2.78 -3.85
C ILE A 44 -0.79 -3.37 -3.99
N THR A 45 0.19 -2.76 -3.33
CA THR A 45 1.58 -3.28 -3.29
C THR A 45 1.69 -4.52 -2.40
N THR A 46 0.69 -4.78 -1.56
CA THR A 46 0.68 -5.91 -0.63
C THR A 46 -0.01 -7.11 -1.26
N GLU A 47 0.69 -7.77 -2.18
CA GLU A 47 0.43 -9.18 -2.42
C GLU A 47 0.90 -9.96 -1.18
N GLY A 48 -0.04 -10.30 -0.29
CA GLY A 48 0.11 -11.33 0.74
C GLY A 48 1.38 -11.29 1.62
N GLY A 49 1.25 -10.72 2.83
CA GLY A 49 1.80 -11.39 4.02
C GLY A 49 3.30 -11.31 4.33
N LYS A 50 4.05 -10.30 3.89
CA LYS A 50 5.47 -10.15 4.27
C LYS A 50 5.64 -9.27 5.52
N CYS A 51 5.09 -9.73 6.65
CA CYS A 51 5.37 -9.26 8.03
C CYS A 51 4.43 -9.94 9.05
N VAL A 52 4.15 -11.24 8.89
CA VAL A 52 3.30 -11.95 9.87
C VAL A 52 4.07 -12.08 11.19
N LYS A 53 3.43 -11.71 12.30
CA LYS A 53 4.02 -11.83 13.64
C LYS A 53 4.50 -13.27 13.86
N PRO A 54 5.76 -13.49 14.30
CA PRO A 54 6.23 -14.82 14.60
C PRO A 54 5.37 -15.47 15.69
N LYS A 55 5.23 -16.79 15.65
CA LYS A 55 4.49 -17.55 16.66
C LYS A 55 5.09 -17.27 18.05
N GLN A 56 4.24 -17.01 19.03
CA GLN A 56 4.70 -16.80 20.40
C GLN A 56 5.38 -18.07 20.93
N HIS A 57 6.57 -17.90 21.51
CA HIS A 57 7.27 -18.97 22.21
C HIS A 57 6.58 -19.17 23.57
N VAL A 58 5.96 -20.33 23.74
CA VAL A 58 5.30 -20.73 25.00
C VAL A 58 6.22 -21.70 25.72
N TYR A 59 6.43 -21.48 27.02
CA TYR A 59 7.19 -22.40 27.85
C TYR A 59 6.43 -23.73 28.00
N THR A 60 7.09 -24.86 27.71
CA THR A 60 6.49 -26.20 27.73
C THR A 60 6.91 -27.04 28.93
N GLY A 61 7.81 -26.56 29.77
CA GLY A 61 8.26 -27.26 30.97
C GLY A 61 7.28 -27.12 32.14
N THR A 62 7.53 -27.88 33.22
CA THR A 62 6.70 -27.89 34.44
C THR A 62 7.36 -27.15 35.61
N LEU A 63 8.65 -26.82 35.49
CA LEU A 63 9.46 -26.26 36.58
C LEU A 63 9.07 -24.81 36.89
N ILE A 64 8.88 -23.99 35.86
CA ILE A 64 8.55 -22.58 36.02
C ILE A 64 7.04 -22.44 36.15
N LYS A 65 6.59 -21.97 37.30
CA LYS A 65 5.17 -21.73 37.58
C LYS A 65 4.71 -20.36 37.07
N GLY A 66 5.62 -19.39 37.00
CA GLY A 66 5.34 -18.06 36.47
C GLY A 66 6.59 -17.19 36.29
N ILE A 67 6.38 -15.98 35.79
CA ILE A 67 7.41 -14.94 35.63
C ILE A 67 7.03 -13.76 36.52
N SER A 68 7.97 -13.29 37.32
CA SER A 68 7.83 -12.09 38.16
C SER A 68 8.86 -11.03 37.78
N VAL A 69 8.70 -9.83 38.33
CA VAL A 69 9.57 -8.66 38.09
C VAL A 69 10.18 -8.23 39.43
N LEU A 70 11.52 -8.30 39.55
CA LEU A 70 12.24 -7.66 40.66
C LEU A 70 12.36 -6.15 40.43
N HIS A 71 12.55 -5.74 39.18
CA HIS A 71 12.51 -4.36 38.71
C HIS A 71 11.86 -4.32 37.32
N LYS A 72 11.44 -3.13 36.85
CA LYS A 72 10.56 -2.94 35.68
C LYS A 72 10.96 -3.69 34.40
N SER A 73 12.25 -3.97 34.21
CA SER A 73 12.80 -4.58 33.00
C SER A 73 13.26 -6.03 33.18
N ASN A 74 13.06 -6.64 34.36
CA ASN A 74 13.59 -7.98 34.67
C ASN A 74 12.52 -9.06 34.58
N ALA A 75 12.78 -10.14 33.83
CA ALA A 75 11.94 -11.34 33.82
C ALA A 75 12.58 -12.42 34.70
N VAL A 76 12.09 -12.56 35.93
CA VAL A 76 12.61 -13.55 36.91
C VAL A 76 11.68 -14.75 36.95
N PRO A 77 12.16 -15.97 36.59
CA PRO A 77 11.34 -17.17 36.66
C PRO A 77 11.11 -17.59 38.12
N VAL A 78 9.87 -17.93 38.44
CA VAL A 78 9.45 -18.30 39.79
C VAL A 78 8.95 -19.74 39.82
N ILE A 79 9.42 -20.49 40.81
CA ILE A 79 9.16 -21.95 40.93
C ILE A 79 8.00 -22.22 41.89
N SER A 80 7.89 -21.48 42.99
CA SER A 80 6.87 -21.69 44.03
C SER A 80 5.97 -20.46 44.23
N GLN A 81 4.80 -20.66 44.85
CA GLN A 81 3.85 -19.57 45.11
C GLN A 81 4.39 -18.57 46.16
N GLU A 82 5.14 -19.04 47.15
CA GLU A 82 5.74 -18.19 48.20
C GLU A 82 6.73 -17.18 47.62
N GLN A 83 7.57 -17.59 46.67
CA GLN A 83 8.48 -16.67 45.99
C GLN A 83 7.73 -15.53 45.26
N ILE A 84 6.55 -15.82 44.69
CA ILE A 84 5.72 -14.78 44.06
C ILE A 84 5.26 -13.76 45.11
N ILE A 85 4.81 -14.25 46.26
CA ILE A 85 4.31 -13.43 47.37
C ILE A 85 5.45 -12.57 47.95
N ASP A 86 6.62 -13.14 48.15
CA ASP A 86 7.77 -12.43 48.69
C ASP A 86 8.24 -11.33 47.75
N ILE A 87 8.31 -11.62 46.44
CA ILE A 87 8.64 -10.60 45.43
C ILE A 87 7.59 -9.48 45.41
N GLY A 88 6.31 -9.82 45.60
CA GLY A 88 5.22 -8.85 45.69
C GLY A 88 5.24 -7.98 46.95
N LYS A 89 5.80 -8.49 48.05
CA LYS A 89 5.93 -7.77 49.33
C LYS A 89 7.16 -6.86 49.39
N MET A 90 8.14 -7.04 48.52
CA MET A 90 9.30 -6.15 48.48
C MET A 90 8.87 -4.70 48.27
N ARG A 91 9.50 -3.78 49.01
CA ARG A 91 9.27 -2.35 48.82
C ARG A 91 9.74 -1.97 47.40
N ARG A 92 8.82 -1.43 46.60
CA ARG A 92 9.14 -0.89 45.27
C ARG A 92 9.93 0.40 45.38
#